data_AF-A0A821G1X4-F1
#
_entry.id   AF-A0A821G1X4-F1
#
_cell.length_a   1.000
_cell.length_b   1.000
_cell.length_c   1.000
_cell.angle_alpha   90.00
_cell.angle_beta   90.00
_cell.angle_gamma   90.00
#
_symmetry.space_group_name_H-M   'P 1'
#
loop_
_entity.id
_entity.type
_entity.pdbx_description
1 polymer ?
#
loop_
_entity_poly.entity_id
_entity_poly.type
_entity_poly.pdbx_seq_one_letter_code
_entity_poly.pdbx_strand_id
1 'polypeptide(L)'
;HSNPSTSNSPSPSIKTDGKICSTSKSKTNRNRNKIQQLSPDLDNNIERIFIWDLDETIIILHSLLTGSYAQRDQKDPQTAMNLGLRMEEIIYNLADTHLFFNDLEECDQVHIDDTSSDDNGQELNNYNFSTDGFNSPSSNVNTTVRGGVDWMRKLAFRYRRIKDIYNNYRTDIQSLLGQQKYEELLQLRLDIETFTGSWFTLASKALNIIKQSSNVLLYY
;
A
#
# COMPACT_ATOMS: atom_id res chain seq x y z
N HIS A 1 15.52 -2.84 -54.47
CA HIS A 1 14.12 -3.06 -54.85
C HIS A 1 13.44 -3.87 -53.75
N SER A 2 12.19 -3.64 -53.30
CA SER A 2 11.33 -2.44 -53.33
C SER A 2 10.18 -2.66 -52.32
N ASN A 3 9.97 -1.70 -51.40
CA ASN A 3 8.80 -1.40 -50.54
C ASN A 3 7.99 -2.49 -49.78
N PRO A 4 7.47 -2.15 -48.57
CA PRO A 4 6.49 -2.95 -47.83
C PRO A 4 5.03 -2.64 -48.26
N SER A 5 4.09 -3.48 -47.82
CA SER A 5 2.65 -3.30 -48.03
C SER A 5 1.93 -3.03 -46.70
N THR A 6 1.35 -1.83 -46.57
CA THR A 6 0.42 -1.46 -45.48
C THR A 6 -1.03 -1.55 -45.96
N SER A 7 -1.91 -2.10 -45.13
CA SER A 7 -3.36 -2.20 -45.41
C SER A 7 -4.14 -1.07 -44.72
N ASN A 8 -4.59 -0.08 -45.51
CA ASN A 8 -5.53 0.96 -45.07
C ASN A 8 -6.99 0.51 -45.29
N SER A 9 -7.85 0.78 -44.31
CA SER A 9 -9.32 0.64 -44.42
C SER A 9 -9.97 2.02 -44.65
N PRO A 10 -11.00 2.15 -45.51
CA PRO A 10 -11.55 3.46 -45.91
C PRO A 10 -12.77 3.92 -45.09
N SER A 11 -12.90 5.24 -44.93
CA SER A 11 -14.08 5.93 -44.39
C SER A 11 -15.21 6.08 -45.44
N PRO A 12 -16.50 6.12 -45.05
CA PRO A 12 -17.62 6.29 -45.98
C PRO A 12 -17.89 7.76 -46.38
N SER A 13 -18.46 7.94 -47.57
CA SER A 13 -18.54 9.23 -48.28
C SER A 13 -19.79 10.07 -47.99
N ILE A 14 -19.64 11.39 -48.16
CA ILE A 14 -20.70 12.41 -48.11
C ILE A 14 -21.63 12.27 -49.33
N LYS A 15 -22.94 12.48 -49.13
CA LYS A 15 -23.87 12.85 -50.20
C LYS A 15 -24.63 14.12 -49.85
N THR A 16 -24.62 15.07 -50.79
CA THR A 16 -25.42 16.28 -50.82
C THR A 16 -26.71 16.05 -51.61
N ASP A 17 -27.81 16.67 -51.20
CA ASP A 17 -28.73 17.34 -52.12
C ASP A 17 -29.64 18.30 -51.35
N GLY A 18 -29.99 19.44 -51.95
CA GLY A 18 -30.67 20.54 -51.26
C GLY A 18 -31.95 21.01 -51.95
N LYS A 19 -32.77 21.80 -51.24
CA LYS A 19 -33.81 22.62 -51.85
C LYS A 19 -34.14 23.89 -51.05
N ILE A 20 -34.35 24.97 -51.79
CA ILE A 20 -34.69 26.35 -51.34
C ILE A 20 -36.24 26.45 -51.40
N CYS A 21 -37.00 27.23 -50.60
CA CYS A 21 -36.82 28.49 -49.86
C CYS A 21 -37.75 28.46 -48.59
N SER A 22 -38.00 29.48 -47.75
CA SER A 22 -37.87 30.94 -47.88
C SER A 22 -37.80 31.73 -46.54
N THR A 23 -37.83 33.06 -46.70
CA THR A 23 -37.83 34.17 -45.72
C THR A 23 -39.01 34.27 -44.74
N SER A 24 -38.74 34.68 -43.49
CA SER A 24 -39.00 36.06 -43.02
C SER A 24 -38.54 36.33 -41.57
N LYS A 25 -38.44 37.62 -41.20
CA LYS A 25 -37.79 38.15 -39.97
C LYS A 25 -38.73 38.13 -38.76
N SER A 26 -38.18 37.99 -37.53
CA SER A 26 -38.32 39.02 -36.46
C SER A 26 -37.50 38.72 -35.19
N LYS A 27 -37.39 39.73 -34.32
CA LYS A 27 -36.39 39.87 -33.24
C LYS A 27 -36.85 39.34 -31.86
N THR A 28 -35.84 39.05 -31.02
CA THR A 28 -35.81 39.21 -29.55
C THR A 28 -36.90 38.56 -28.68
N ASN A 29 -36.50 37.67 -27.76
CA ASN A 29 -36.22 38.15 -26.39
C ASN A 29 -35.34 37.22 -25.54
N ARG A 30 -34.86 37.78 -24.42
CA ARG A 30 -33.97 37.15 -23.44
C ARG A 30 -34.67 35.99 -22.71
N ASN A 31 -33.94 34.92 -22.42
CA ASN A 31 -33.84 34.39 -21.06
C ASN A 31 -32.51 33.64 -20.86
N ARG A 32 -31.60 34.30 -20.15
CA ARG A 32 -30.40 33.70 -19.54
C ARG A 32 -30.83 32.92 -18.28
N ASN A 33 -29.93 32.08 -17.78
CA ASN A 33 -29.95 31.45 -16.45
C ASN A 33 -30.90 30.26 -16.26
N LYS A 34 -30.51 29.12 -16.84
CA LYS A 34 -30.58 27.85 -16.10
C LYS A 34 -29.39 26.94 -16.44
N ILE A 35 -28.18 27.44 -16.18
CA ILE A 35 -27.09 26.52 -15.81
C ILE A 35 -27.55 25.92 -14.48
N GLN A 36 -28.09 24.71 -14.56
CA GLN A 36 -28.43 23.93 -13.40
C GLN A 36 -27.10 23.55 -12.76
N GLN A 37 -26.74 24.24 -11.66
CA GLN A 37 -25.71 23.71 -10.77
C GLN A 37 -26.21 22.34 -10.33
N LEU A 38 -25.56 21.29 -10.83
CA LEU A 38 -25.67 19.96 -10.27
C LEU A 38 -25.22 20.08 -8.82
N SER A 39 -26.09 19.68 -7.90
CA SER A 39 -25.94 19.96 -6.48
C SER A 39 -24.61 19.41 -5.95
N PRO A 40 -23.84 20.18 -5.15
CA PRO A 40 -22.62 19.67 -4.50
C PRO A 40 -22.87 18.48 -3.57
N ASP A 41 -24.11 18.27 -3.16
CA ASP A 41 -24.51 17.33 -2.10
C ASP A 41 -24.48 15.84 -2.50
N LEU A 42 -24.31 15.51 -3.78
CA LEU A 42 -24.24 14.11 -4.23
C LEU A 42 -22.86 13.47 -4.02
N ASP A 43 -21.77 14.24 -4.11
CA ASP A 43 -20.41 13.74 -3.83
C ASP A 43 -20.22 13.40 -2.33
N ASN A 44 -20.95 14.07 -1.44
CA ASN A 44 -20.86 13.90 0.01
C ASN A 44 -21.52 12.61 0.54
N ASN A 45 -22.15 11.80 -0.31
CA ASN A 45 -22.72 10.49 0.06
C ASN A 45 -22.02 9.32 -0.65
N ILE A 46 -20.93 9.56 -1.39
CA ILE A 46 -20.15 8.51 -2.03
C ILE A 46 -19.04 8.08 -1.07
N GLU A 47 -19.16 6.87 -0.54
CA GLU A 47 -18.05 6.18 0.12
C GLU A 47 -16.95 5.92 -0.91
N ARG A 48 -15.71 6.34 -0.60
CA ARG A 48 -14.56 6.15 -1.49
C ARG A 48 -13.56 5.24 -0.80
N ILE A 49 -13.27 4.10 -1.41
CA ILE A 49 -12.22 3.18 -0.97
C ILE A 49 -10.96 3.47 -1.78
N PHE A 50 -9.85 3.71 -1.10
CA PHE A 50 -8.55 3.90 -1.73
C PHE A 50 -7.68 2.68 -1.41
N ILE A 51 -7.37 1.89 -2.44
CA ILE A 51 -6.43 0.77 -2.38
C ILE A 51 -5.07 1.32 -2.80
N TRP A 52 -4.04 1.09 -1.99
CA TRP A 52 -2.69 1.60 -2.20
C TRP A 52 -1.72 0.47 -2.42
N ASP A 53 -0.76 0.70 -3.31
CA ASP A 53 0.51 -0.03 -3.30
C ASP A 53 1.46 0.65 -2.29
N LEU A 54 2.38 -0.11 -1.71
CA LEU A 54 3.33 0.38 -0.70
C LEU A 54 4.61 0.86 -1.36
N ASP A 55 5.32 -0.07 -1.99
CA ASP A 55 6.62 0.16 -2.63
C ASP A 55 6.49 0.99 -3.91
N GLU A 56 7.47 1.86 -4.12
CA GLU A 56 7.52 2.86 -5.20
C GLU A 56 6.29 3.80 -5.32
N THR A 57 5.35 3.73 -4.36
CA THR A 57 4.10 4.50 -4.32
C THR A 57 4.00 5.35 -3.06
N ILE A 58 3.91 4.73 -1.87
CA ILE A 58 3.95 5.46 -0.58
C ILE A 58 5.40 5.66 -0.12
N ILE A 59 6.23 4.63 -0.29
CA ILE A 59 7.66 4.64 0.07
C ILE A 59 8.54 4.46 -1.18
N ILE A 60 9.85 4.66 -0.99
CA ILE A 60 10.90 4.42 -1.98
C ILE A 60 11.94 3.54 -1.30
N LEU A 61 12.01 2.25 -1.69
CA LEU A 61 12.89 1.26 -1.03
C LEU A 61 13.52 0.32 -2.04
N HIS A 62 12.74 -0.51 -2.75
CA HIS A 62 13.28 -1.44 -3.75
C HIS A 62 14.04 -0.71 -4.87
N SER A 63 13.56 0.48 -5.28
CA SER A 63 14.25 1.33 -6.25
C SER A 63 15.53 2.00 -5.73
N LEU A 64 15.76 2.04 -4.41
CA LEU A 64 17.06 2.41 -3.81
C LEU A 64 18.06 1.25 -3.92
N LEU A 65 17.64 0.05 -3.50
CA LEU A 65 18.46 -1.18 -3.51
C LEU A 65 18.92 -1.55 -4.93
N THR A 66 18.02 -1.44 -5.91
CA THR A 66 18.35 -1.68 -7.33
C THR A 66 19.09 -0.54 -8.01
N GLY A 67 19.23 0.63 -7.36
CA GLY A 67 19.79 1.85 -7.95
C GLY A 67 18.93 2.51 -9.04
N SER A 68 17.76 1.95 -9.35
CA SER A 68 16.88 2.45 -10.42
C SER A 68 16.30 3.84 -10.14
N TYR A 69 16.04 4.18 -8.86
CA TYR A 69 15.70 5.54 -8.44
C TYR A 69 16.84 6.51 -8.79
N ALA A 70 18.08 6.16 -8.41
CA ALA A 70 19.24 7.01 -8.65
C ALA A 70 19.50 7.25 -10.13
N GLN A 71 19.32 6.22 -10.97
CA GLN A 71 19.43 6.36 -12.43
C GLN A 71 18.38 7.31 -13.00
N ARG A 72 17.12 7.21 -12.56
CA ARG A 72 16.01 8.05 -13.03
C ARG A 72 16.16 9.51 -12.59
N ASP A 73 16.43 9.72 -11.31
CA ASP A 73 16.48 11.03 -10.65
C ASP A 73 17.89 11.66 -10.61
N GLN A 74 18.84 11.10 -11.38
CA GLN A 74 20.21 11.56 -11.56
C GLN A 74 20.98 11.76 -10.23
N LYS A 75 20.81 10.80 -9.31
CA LYS A 75 21.50 10.73 -8.01
C LYS A 75 22.67 9.75 -8.07
N ASP A 76 23.50 9.75 -7.03
CA ASP A 76 24.54 8.74 -6.86
C ASP A 76 23.95 7.35 -6.51
N PRO A 77 24.20 6.29 -7.30
CA PRO A 77 23.68 4.96 -7.02
C PRO A 77 24.26 4.29 -5.76
N GLN A 78 25.51 4.61 -5.38
CA GLN A 78 26.11 4.01 -4.17
C GLN A 78 25.44 4.54 -2.90
N THR A 79 25.14 5.83 -2.86
CA THR A 79 24.36 6.47 -1.79
C THR A 79 22.95 5.88 -1.72
N ALA A 80 22.27 5.69 -2.85
CA ALA A 80 20.94 5.04 -2.87
C ALA A 80 20.99 3.63 -2.27
N MET A 81 21.88 2.78 -2.76
CA MET A 81 22.01 1.39 -2.30
C MET A 81 22.34 1.32 -0.81
N ASN A 82 23.22 2.19 -0.30
CA ASN A 82 23.55 2.27 1.13
C ASN A 82 22.32 2.62 1.99
N LEU A 83 21.55 3.65 1.58
CA LEU A 83 20.32 4.03 2.28
C LEU A 83 19.27 2.91 2.26
N GLY A 84 19.13 2.20 1.13
CA GLY A 84 18.26 1.03 1.02
C GLY A 84 18.66 -0.09 1.98
N LEU A 85 19.94 -0.50 1.97
CA LEU A 85 20.47 -1.57 2.80
C LEU A 85 20.33 -1.28 4.31
N ARG A 86 20.58 -0.03 4.74
CA ARG A 86 20.37 0.38 6.14
C ARG A 86 18.90 0.32 6.56
N MET A 87 17.97 0.60 5.65
CA MET A 87 16.52 0.51 5.95
C MET A 87 16.08 -0.95 6.01
N GLU A 88 16.56 -1.75 5.06
CA GLU A 88 16.35 -3.21 4.99
C GLU A 88 16.85 -3.90 6.26
N GLU A 89 18.05 -3.56 6.76
CA GLU A 89 18.58 -4.08 8.03
C GLU A 89 17.65 -3.77 9.22
N ILE A 90 17.13 -2.54 9.33
CA ILE A 90 16.19 -2.18 10.41
C ILE A 90 14.86 -2.93 10.27
N ILE A 91 14.35 -3.11 9.04
CA ILE A 91 13.10 -3.84 8.77
C ILE A 91 13.23 -5.31 9.17
N TYR A 92 14.25 -6.03 8.66
CA TYR A 92 14.47 -7.44 9.02
C TYR A 92 14.73 -7.59 10.52
N ASN A 93 15.56 -6.74 11.11
CA ASN A 93 15.86 -6.84 12.53
C ASN A 93 14.61 -6.65 13.42
N LEU A 94 13.72 -5.72 13.04
CA LEU A 94 12.42 -5.54 13.71
C LEU A 94 11.55 -6.78 13.55
N ALA A 95 11.44 -7.31 12.32
CA ALA A 95 10.62 -8.47 12.00
C ALA A 95 11.08 -9.74 12.75
N ASP A 96 12.38 -10.02 12.76
CA ASP A 96 13.01 -11.12 13.51
C ASP A 96 12.80 -10.97 15.02
N THR A 97 13.09 -9.79 15.57
CA THR A 97 13.12 -9.59 17.03
C THR A 97 11.72 -9.54 17.65
N HIS A 98 10.72 -9.06 16.90
CA HIS A 98 9.40 -8.72 17.46
C HIS A 98 8.21 -9.37 16.74
N LEU A 99 8.34 -9.75 15.47
CA LEU A 99 7.20 -10.18 14.64
C LEU A 99 7.27 -11.64 14.20
N PHE A 100 8.09 -12.46 14.87
CA PHE A 100 8.19 -13.91 14.63
C PHE A 100 8.57 -14.29 13.19
N PHE A 101 9.34 -13.46 12.47
CA PHE A 101 9.62 -13.65 11.05
C PHE A 101 10.13 -15.06 10.70
N ASN A 102 11.14 -15.55 11.42
CA ASN A 102 11.67 -16.93 11.28
C ASN A 102 10.63 -18.05 11.52
N ASP A 103 9.63 -17.82 12.38
CA ASP A 103 8.57 -18.80 12.62
C ASP A 103 7.54 -18.79 11.47
N LEU A 104 7.31 -17.62 10.85
CA LEU A 104 6.20 -17.36 9.94
C LEU A 104 6.56 -17.35 8.46
N GLU A 105 7.84 -17.24 8.08
CA GLU A 105 8.32 -17.09 6.69
C GLU A 105 7.65 -18.05 5.69
N GLU A 106 7.55 -19.34 6.02
CA GLU A 106 6.97 -20.38 5.15
C GLU A 106 5.44 -20.57 5.30
N CYS A 107 4.80 -19.77 6.16
CA CYS A 107 3.36 -19.85 6.43
C CYS A 107 2.69 -18.48 6.63
N ASP A 108 3.20 -17.45 5.96
CA ASP A 108 2.65 -16.10 6.04
C ASP A 108 1.20 -16.01 5.52
N GLN A 109 0.45 -15.02 6.01
CA GLN A 109 -0.99 -14.87 5.80
C GLN A 109 -1.28 -13.56 5.08
N VAL A 110 -2.34 -13.54 4.26
CA VAL A 110 -2.71 -12.35 3.47
C VAL A 110 -3.21 -11.22 4.38
N HIS A 111 -3.90 -11.55 5.47
CA HIS A 111 -4.41 -10.58 6.43
C HIS A 111 -4.22 -11.04 7.88
N ILE A 112 -3.94 -10.07 8.76
CA ILE A 112 -3.63 -10.25 10.20
C ILE A 112 -4.68 -11.03 11.01
N ASP A 113 -5.91 -11.12 10.52
CA ASP A 113 -7.02 -11.82 11.17
C ASP A 113 -7.41 -13.16 10.51
N ASP A 114 -6.75 -13.60 9.44
CA ASP A 114 -7.12 -14.82 8.68
C ASP A 114 -7.08 -16.11 9.53
N THR A 115 -6.26 -16.11 10.58
CA THR A 115 -6.09 -17.25 11.51
C THR A 115 -6.89 -17.08 12.81
N SER A 116 -7.64 -15.98 12.97
CA SER A 116 -8.32 -15.62 14.22
C SER A 116 -9.38 -16.62 14.68
N SER A 117 -9.91 -17.45 13.78
CA SER A 117 -10.88 -18.51 14.10
C SER A 117 -10.33 -19.65 14.95
N ASP A 118 -9.02 -19.88 14.90
CA ASP A 118 -8.34 -20.96 15.63
C ASP A 118 -7.82 -20.50 17.00
N ASP A 119 -7.90 -19.20 17.27
CA ASP A 119 -7.57 -18.60 18.55
C ASP A 119 -8.65 -18.90 19.60
N ASN A 120 -8.23 -19.19 20.83
CA ASN A 120 -9.13 -19.43 21.97
C ASN A 120 -9.30 -18.22 22.91
N GLY A 121 -8.70 -17.08 22.57
CA GLY A 121 -8.77 -15.84 23.33
C GLY A 121 -7.94 -15.81 24.62
N GLN A 122 -7.05 -16.79 24.86
CA GLN A 122 -6.23 -16.78 26.08
C GLN A 122 -5.28 -15.58 26.14
N GLU A 123 -4.95 -15.11 27.34
CA GLU A 123 -3.95 -14.05 27.53
C GLU A 123 -2.55 -14.54 27.12
N LEU A 124 -1.84 -13.73 26.31
CA LEU A 124 -0.52 -14.06 25.79
C LEU A 124 0.63 -13.44 26.59
N ASN A 125 0.35 -12.65 27.63
CA ASN A 125 1.36 -11.94 28.43
C ASN A 125 2.39 -12.88 29.09
N ASN A 126 1.96 -14.07 29.49
CA ASN A 126 2.79 -15.12 30.09
C ASN A 126 3.03 -16.31 29.14
N TYR A 127 2.66 -16.19 27.87
CA TYR A 127 2.80 -17.27 26.89
C TYR A 127 4.23 -17.29 26.32
N ASN A 128 4.95 -18.40 26.52
CA ASN A 128 6.32 -18.52 26.03
C ASN A 128 6.39 -19.13 24.62
N PHE A 129 6.31 -18.26 23.61
CA PHE A 129 6.47 -18.61 22.20
C PHE A 129 7.77 -19.37 21.89
N SER A 130 8.87 -19.09 22.60
CA SER A 130 10.17 -19.75 22.35
C SER A 130 10.22 -21.24 22.73
N THR A 131 9.23 -21.72 23.50
CA THR A 131 9.16 -23.11 23.98
C THR A 131 7.80 -23.76 23.71
N ASP A 132 6.94 -23.16 22.88
CA ASP A 132 5.61 -23.72 22.59
C ASP A 132 5.64 -24.91 21.60
N GLY A 133 6.78 -25.14 20.95
CA GLY A 133 6.96 -26.21 19.97
C GLY A 133 6.29 -25.94 18.63
N PHE A 134 5.94 -24.69 18.32
CA PHE A 134 5.63 -24.27 16.96
C PHE A 134 6.86 -24.47 16.07
N ASN A 135 6.61 -24.89 14.84
CA ASN A 135 7.62 -25.16 13.81
C ASN A 135 6.93 -24.94 12.46
N SER A 136 7.69 -24.58 11.42
CA SER A 136 7.15 -24.47 10.06
C SER A 136 6.49 -25.79 9.60
N PRO A 137 5.39 -25.73 8.81
CA PRO A 137 4.74 -26.91 8.24
C PRO A 137 5.66 -27.70 7.29
N SER A 138 6.69 -27.08 6.69
CA SER A 138 7.70 -27.78 5.88
C SER A 138 8.48 -28.82 6.68
N SER A 139 8.63 -28.59 7.98
CA SER A 139 9.60 -29.26 8.85
C SER A 139 9.05 -30.54 9.49
N ASN A 140 7.75 -30.84 9.37
CA ASN A 140 7.10 -31.90 10.14
C ASN A 140 6.21 -32.83 9.30
N VAL A 141 6.74 -34.01 9.02
CA VAL A 141 6.07 -35.15 8.33
C VAL A 141 4.96 -35.81 9.18
N ASN A 142 4.73 -35.36 10.42
CA ASN A 142 3.89 -36.03 11.41
C ASN A 142 2.57 -35.30 11.73
N THR A 143 1.86 -34.82 10.71
CA THR A 143 0.55 -34.16 10.82
C THR A 143 -0.59 -35.14 11.14
N THR A 144 -0.59 -35.67 12.37
CA THR A 144 -1.83 -36.24 12.94
C THR A 144 -2.90 -35.14 13.08
N VAL A 145 -4.18 -35.50 12.99
CA VAL A 145 -5.31 -34.53 13.01
C VAL A 145 -5.28 -33.60 14.23
N ARG A 146 -4.78 -34.06 15.39
CA ARG A 146 -4.62 -33.20 16.59
C ARG A 146 -3.45 -32.23 16.48
N GLY A 147 -2.38 -32.59 15.76
CA GLY A 147 -1.23 -31.72 15.54
C GLY A 147 -1.59 -30.49 14.71
N GLY A 148 -2.40 -30.65 13.65
CA GLY A 148 -2.86 -29.53 12.83
C GLY A 148 -3.66 -28.48 13.61
N VAL A 149 -4.59 -28.90 14.47
CA VAL A 149 -5.42 -27.98 15.27
C VAL A 149 -4.60 -27.23 16.32
N ASP A 150 -3.60 -27.86 16.93
CA ASP A 150 -2.71 -27.18 17.87
C ASP A 150 -1.73 -26.22 17.17
N TRP A 151 -1.27 -26.60 15.97
CA TRP A 151 -0.44 -25.75 15.12
C TRP A 151 -1.18 -24.49 14.65
N MET A 152 -2.41 -24.62 14.13
CA MET A 152 -3.25 -23.48 13.73
C MET A 152 -3.48 -22.50 14.89
N ARG A 153 -3.72 -23.00 16.10
CA ARG A 153 -3.87 -22.15 17.30
C ARG A 153 -2.59 -21.38 17.64
N LYS A 154 -1.42 -22.00 17.52
CA LYS A 154 -0.11 -21.35 17.76
C LYS A 154 0.25 -20.32 16.68
N LEU A 155 -0.18 -20.55 15.44
CA LEU A 155 -0.14 -19.58 14.35
C LEU A 155 -1.01 -18.35 14.71
N ALA A 156 -2.27 -18.59 15.10
CA ALA A 156 -3.20 -17.54 15.51
C ALA A 156 -2.67 -16.68 16.69
N PHE A 157 -2.03 -17.31 17.68
CA PHE A 157 -1.39 -16.59 18.79
C PHE A 157 -0.25 -15.66 18.32
N ARG A 158 0.52 -16.04 17.30
CA ARG A 158 1.58 -15.18 16.72
C ARG A 158 0.97 -13.99 16.01
N TYR A 159 -0.02 -14.19 15.15
CA TYR A 159 -0.73 -13.09 14.47
C TYR A 159 -1.44 -12.15 15.45
N ARG A 160 -2.14 -12.66 16.47
CA ARG A 160 -2.71 -11.82 17.53
C ARG A 160 -1.63 -11.06 18.29
N ARG A 161 -0.49 -11.68 18.60
CA ARG A 161 0.62 -10.99 19.27
C ARG A 161 1.26 -9.90 18.40
N ILE A 162 1.39 -10.13 17.09
CA ILE A 162 1.80 -9.11 16.11
C ILE A 162 0.82 -7.94 16.09
N LYS A 163 -0.50 -8.23 16.09
CA LYS A 163 -1.57 -7.22 16.15
C LYS A 163 -1.50 -6.40 17.44
N ASP A 164 -1.22 -7.03 18.58
CA ASP A 164 -1.00 -6.33 19.86
C ASP A 164 0.24 -5.42 19.79
N ILE A 165 1.37 -5.92 19.29
CA ILE A 165 2.61 -5.16 19.13
C ILE A 165 2.39 -3.94 18.22
N TYR A 166 1.80 -4.14 17.04
CA TYR A 166 1.48 -3.04 16.13
C TYR A 166 0.60 -1.99 16.82
N ASN A 167 -0.50 -2.39 17.46
CA ASN A 167 -1.42 -1.43 18.07
C ASN A 167 -0.80 -0.65 19.25
N ASN A 168 0.06 -1.29 20.03
CA ASN A 168 0.75 -0.66 21.15
C ASN A 168 1.88 0.30 20.72
N TYR A 169 2.61 -0.03 19.64
CA TYR A 169 3.85 0.68 19.27
C TYR A 169 3.78 1.52 17.97
N ARG A 170 2.71 1.45 17.18
CA ARG A 170 2.56 2.25 15.92
C ARG A 170 2.65 3.76 16.10
N THR A 171 2.47 4.29 17.30
CA THR A 171 2.66 5.71 17.65
C THR A 171 3.91 5.98 18.50
N ASP A 172 4.58 4.93 18.98
CA ASP A 172 5.76 4.99 19.83
C ASP A 172 6.71 3.82 19.48
N ILE A 173 7.29 3.90 18.29
CA ILE A 173 8.23 2.87 17.82
C ILE A 173 9.57 2.90 18.58
N GLN A 174 9.86 4.00 19.29
CA GLN A 174 11.04 4.17 20.14
C GLN A 174 11.02 3.19 21.31
N SER A 175 9.86 3.00 21.95
CA SER A 175 9.69 2.02 23.03
C SER A 175 9.80 0.56 22.58
N LEU A 176 9.62 0.26 21.28
CA LEU A 176 9.81 -1.08 20.71
C LEU A 176 11.28 -1.32 20.33
N LEU A 177 11.88 -0.40 19.57
CA LEU A 177 13.23 -0.53 19.03
C LEU A 177 14.35 -0.25 20.04
N GLY A 178 14.05 0.50 21.10
CA GLY A 178 15.03 1.07 22.01
C GLY A 178 15.75 2.29 21.43
N GLN A 179 16.37 3.07 22.33
CA GLN A 179 16.91 4.41 22.02
C GLN A 179 17.86 4.43 20.81
N GLN A 180 18.87 3.55 20.80
CA GLN A 180 19.94 3.57 19.80
C GLN A 180 19.42 3.30 18.37
N LYS A 181 18.61 2.25 18.19
CA LYS A 181 18.02 1.91 16.88
C LYS A 181 17.00 2.95 16.43
N TYR A 182 16.29 3.58 17.37
CA TYR A 182 15.37 4.66 17.05
C TYR A 182 16.08 5.93 16.57
N GLU A 183 17.21 6.31 17.19
CA GLU A 183 18.04 7.43 16.72
C GLU A 183 18.61 7.17 15.32
N GLU A 184 19.08 5.95 15.07
CA GLU A 184 19.55 5.55 13.74
C GLU A 184 18.43 5.59 12.69
N LEU A 185 17.25 5.03 12.99
CA LEU A 185 16.08 5.08 12.12
C LEU A 185 15.66 6.52 11.84
N LEU A 186 15.70 7.41 12.84
CA LEU A 186 15.34 8.82 12.67
C LEU A 186 16.31 9.52 11.71
N GLN A 187 17.62 9.33 11.88
CA GLN A 187 18.61 9.90 10.97
C GLN A 187 18.46 9.33 9.55
N LEU A 188 18.33 8.01 9.42
CA LEU A 188 18.16 7.34 8.12
C LEU A 188 16.90 7.83 7.38
N ARG A 189 15.80 8.05 8.08
CA ARG A 189 14.58 8.62 7.48
C ARG A 189 14.80 10.04 6.97
N LEU A 190 15.57 10.88 7.67
CA LEU A 190 15.93 12.22 7.20
C LEU A 190 16.86 12.16 5.97
N ASP A 191 17.81 11.23 5.95
CA ASP A 191 18.72 11.00 4.83
C ASP A 191 17.92 10.57 3.57
N ILE A 192 17.01 9.60 3.70
CA ILE A 192 16.13 9.12 2.63
C ILE A 192 15.17 10.23 2.17
N GLU A 193 14.54 10.97 3.07
CA GLU A 193 13.62 12.06 2.71
C GLU A 193 14.32 13.16 1.90
N THR A 194 15.56 13.47 2.26
CA THR A 194 16.41 14.43 1.54
C THR A 194 16.85 13.87 0.18
N PHE A 195 17.26 12.60 0.13
CA PHE A 195 17.69 11.93 -1.10
C PHE A 195 16.56 11.85 -2.13
N THR A 196 15.35 11.49 -1.67
CA THR A 196 14.16 11.21 -2.49
C THR A 196 13.31 12.44 -2.85
N GLY A 197 13.73 13.65 -2.46
CA GLY A 197 13.00 14.88 -2.79
C GLY A 197 11.67 15.03 -2.04
N SER A 198 11.61 14.55 -0.80
CA SER A 198 10.44 14.56 0.07
C SER A 198 9.25 13.68 -0.37
N TRP A 199 9.54 12.54 -1.01
CA TRP A 199 8.52 11.60 -1.50
C TRP A 199 7.54 11.18 -0.41
N PHE A 200 8.06 10.68 0.73
CA PHE A 200 7.21 10.18 1.81
C PHE A 200 6.41 11.29 2.50
N THR A 201 6.93 12.52 2.63
CA THR A 201 6.13 13.66 3.08
C THR A 201 4.96 13.98 2.14
N LEU A 202 5.17 13.88 0.82
CA LEU A 202 4.10 14.12 -0.17
C LEU A 202 3.03 13.02 -0.11
N ALA A 203 3.43 11.74 -0.08
CA ALA A 203 2.53 10.62 0.10
C ALA A 203 1.75 10.73 1.43
N SER A 204 2.45 11.04 2.54
CA SER A 204 1.85 11.25 3.85
C SER A 204 0.82 12.39 3.86
N LYS A 205 1.04 13.48 3.11
CA LYS A 205 0.05 14.56 2.98
C LYS A 205 -1.21 14.07 2.27
N ALA A 206 -1.07 13.30 1.18
CA ALA A 206 -2.22 12.74 0.46
C ALA A 206 -3.03 11.78 1.36
N LEU A 207 -2.36 10.85 2.05
CA LEU A 207 -2.98 9.91 2.99
C LEU A 207 -3.71 10.63 4.14
N ASN A 208 -3.14 11.72 4.68
CA ASN A 208 -3.77 12.51 5.74
C ASN A 208 -5.01 13.27 5.25
N ILE A 209 -5.00 13.84 4.03
CA ILE A 209 -6.18 14.49 3.44
C ILE A 209 -7.33 13.47 3.30
N ILE A 210 -7.01 12.27 2.81
CA ILE A 210 -7.98 11.19 2.62
C ILE A 210 -8.56 10.73 3.96
N LYS A 211 -7.71 10.50 4.98
CA LYS A 211 -8.11 10.16 6.35
C LYS A 211 -8.98 11.21 7.04
N GLN A 212 -8.86 12.49 6.66
CA GLN A 212 -9.66 13.59 7.20
C GLN A 212 -11.02 13.75 6.50
N SER A 213 -11.23 13.12 5.33
CA SER A 213 -12.51 13.15 4.64
C SER A 213 -13.50 12.15 5.24
N SER A 214 -14.72 12.59 5.54
CA SER A 214 -15.66 11.88 6.42
C SER A 214 -16.34 10.63 5.84
N ASN A 215 -15.95 10.19 4.63
CA ASN A 215 -16.57 9.08 3.88
C ASN A 215 -15.53 8.13 3.25
N VAL A 216 -14.43 7.84 3.97
CA VAL A 216 -13.36 6.99 3.44
C VAL A 216 -12.95 5.89 4.42
N LEU A 217 -12.88 4.67 3.90
CA LEU A 217 -12.14 3.55 4.48
C LEU A 217 -10.79 3.40 3.77
N LEU A 218 -9.72 3.31 4.56
CA LEU A 218 -8.40 2.88 4.10
C LEU A 218 -8.31 1.37 4.33
N TYR A 219 -8.09 0.62 3.25
CA TYR A 219 -7.70 -0.79 3.32
C TYR A 219 -6.21 -0.88 3.00
N TYR A 220 -5.51 -1.69 3.80
CA TYR A 220 -4.14 -2.14 3.60
C TYR A 220 -4.19 -3.63 3.28
#